data_AF-A0A382CYS1-F1
#
_entry.id   AF-A0A382CYS1-F1
#
_cell.length_a   1.000
_cell.length_b   1.000
_cell.length_c   1.000
_cell.angle_alpha   90.00
_cell.angle_beta   90.00
_cell.angle_gamma   90.00
#
_symmetry.space_group_name_H-M   'P 1'
#
loop_
_entity.id
_entity.type
_entity.pdbx_description
1 polymer ?
#
loop_
_entity_poly.entity_id
_entity_poly.type
_entity_poly.pdbx_seq_one_letter_code
_entity_poly.pdbx_strand_id
1 'polypeptide(L)'
;YLYMILKKYTPFLVVIIQGAILTKALSQSHWETAVYAEDTWHYFVGTAVPPANWNETGFDASSWSTGPGGFGYGDEDDNTTIPNTLAVFFRKSFQVDELDEIVSAAIHGDYDDGFVAYINGVEISRSYNMGTPGTTVPYDQTTEGDHEAVMYQGGIPDVFILDNNDLDGLLQVGENVFAVEVHNVNSTSSDMSSIFFLSFELYMDVSYYGATPDWFYLPTEFTASHLPIVVVNTNGQDIPSENKITAHMGIIDNGPGETNHLSDPYNHYDGFIGIELRGSSTLWFPKKQFAVETRDSLGENNNVSLFGMPEENDWIFNAPYTDKSLMRNVLIYKMARDAGRYASRSHYFELVINGDYRGVYVLLEKVKRDGNRVDIDKLNPDDVSGDDLSGGYIVKIDKWDGENVGGWYSEPQLEDYNGINYQYHYPKPDEIVPEQQEYIINYIDDFEQVMISENFSDPSSGYASIINWYSFVDFFIMQEITKNVDGYRLSSYLYKDKDSNDGRLVAGPIWDFNLGFGNADYCDGGSTTGWAIDFNLVCPGDSYQIPFWWCLIWSDESFRWSVQQRWHDLRQTMLSNTAVNAVIDSLRDHIGVAADRNFERWPTLGEYVWPNYFIGETYEEEVEY
;
A
#
# COMPACT_ATOMS: atom_id res chain seq x y z
N TYR A 1 -32.63 44.98 39.48
CA TYR A 1 -33.17 44.54 38.19
C TYR A 1 -32.07 44.17 37.19
N LEU A 2 -31.05 45.02 36.98
CA LEU A 2 -29.92 44.73 36.07
C LEU A 2 -29.07 43.50 36.48
N TYR A 3 -28.87 43.29 37.79
CA TYR A 3 -28.11 42.15 38.34
C TYR A 3 -28.82 40.78 38.17
N MET A 4 -30.15 40.77 37.98
CA MET A 4 -30.93 39.55 37.76
C MET A 4 -30.98 39.14 36.29
N ILE A 5 -30.70 40.07 35.36
CA ILE A 5 -30.64 39.79 33.93
C ILE A 5 -29.30 39.10 33.62
N LEU A 6 -28.19 39.62 34.14
CA LEU A 6 -26.86 39.03 33.92
C LEU A 6 -26.74 37.56 34.38
N LYS A 7 -27.37 37.18 35.51
CA LYS A 7 -27.35 35.80 36.05
C LYS A 7 -28.20 34.79 35.27
N LYS A 8 -29.16 35.26 34.46
CA LYS A 8 -30.09 34.40 33.71
C LYS A 8 -29.57 34.07 32.31
N TYR A 9 -28.65 34.87 31.78
CA TYR A 9 -28.02 34.66 30.47
C TYR A 9 -26.58 34.14 30.55
N THR A 10 -25.93 34.14 31.72
CA THR A 10 -24.59 33.54 31.91
C THR A 10 -24.53 32.05 31.54
N PRO A 11 -25.47 31.17 31.98
CA PRO A 11 -25.41 29.77 31.60
C PRO A 11 -25.73 29.55 30.12
N PHE A 12 -26.53 30.43 29.50
CA PHE A 12 -26.81 30.37 28.06
C PHE A 12 -25.60 30.78 27.22
N LEU A 13 -24.85 31.80 27.66
CA LEU A 13 -23.61 32.22 27.01
C LEU A 13 -22.51 31.16 27.17
N VAL A 14 -22.38 30.53 28.34
CA VAL A 14 -21.40 29.47 28.61
C VAL A 14 -21.72 28.19 27.83
N VAL A 15 -23.01 27.84 27.66
CA VAL A 15 -23.42 26.68 26.85
C VAL A 15 -23.24 26.94 25.35
N ILE A 16 -23.44 28.17 24.86
CA ILE A 16 -23.16 28.51 23.45
C ILE A 16 -21.64 28.54 23.19
N ILE A 17 -20.84 29.07 24.12
CA ILE A 17 -19.38 29.07 24.01
C ILE A 17 -18.82 27.65 24.12
N GLN A 18 -19.29 26.82 25.06
CA GLN A 18 -18.90 25.40 25.15
C GLN A 18 -19.42 24.57 23.97
N GLY A 19 -20.60 24.88 23.44
CA GLY A 19 -21.15 24.23 22.25
C GLY A 19 -20.37 24.57 20.98
N ALA A 20 -20.00 25.84 20.78
CA ALA A 20 -19.16 26.28 19.66
C ALA A 20 -17.73 25.73 19.74
N ILE A 21 -17.17 25.61 20.96
CA ILE A 21 -15.86 24.99 21.19
C ILE A 21 -15.94 23.46 20.97
N LEU A 22 -17.04 22.80 21.36
CA LEU A 22 -17.23 21.36 21.10
C LEU A 22 -17.50 21.04 19.62
N THR A 23 -18.21 21.90 18.89
CA THR A 23 -18.43 21.69 17.44
C THR A 23 -17.17 21.94 16.62
N LYS A 24 -16.29 22.86 17.04
CA LYS A 24 -14.97 23.04 16.39
C LYS A 24 -14.02 21.87 16.66
N ALA A 25 -14.05 21.29 17.86
CA ALA A 25 -13.25 20.11 18.21
C ALA A 25 -13.75 18.79 17.58
N LEU A 26 -14.91 18.81 16.92
CA LEU A 26 -15.51 17.67 16.20
C LEU A 26 -15.71 17.98 14.70
N SER A 27 -15.19 19.12 14.21
CA SER A 27 -15.24 19.43 12.79
C SER A 27 -14.18 18.61 12.08
N GLN A 28 -14.58 17.84 11.07
CA GLN A 28 -13.64 17.31 10.09
C GLN A 28 -12.93 18.49 9.40
N SER A 29 -11.70 18.26 8.97
CA SER A 29 -10.85 19.19 8.23
C SER A 29 -10.26 18.49 7.01
N HIS A 30 -9.77 19.26 6.06
CA HIS A 30 -9.03 18.80 4.90
C HIS A 30 -7.88 19.75 4.60
N TRP A 31 -6.95 19.29 3.76
CA TRP A 31 -5.80 20.08 3.34
C TRP A 31 -5.99 20.61 1.92
N GLU A 32 -5.55 21.84 1.69
CA GLU A 32 -5.48 22.46 0.36
C GLU A 32 -4.12 23.15 0.17
N THR A 33 -3.60 23.19 -1.06
CA THR A 33 -2.32 23.83 -1.39
C THR A 33 -2.54 25.23 -1.95
N ALA A 34 -2.06 26.24 -1.23
CA ALA A 34 -2.18 27.65 -1.58
C ALA A 34 -1.05 28.14 -2.48
N VAL A 35 0.13 27.52 -2.38
CA VAL A 35 1.29 27.81 -3.23
C VAL A 35 1.90 26.51 -3.70
N TYR A 36 1.95 26.32 -5.01
CA TYR A 36 2.56 25.16 -5.64
C TYR A 36 3.99 25.46 -6.07
N ALA A 37 4.84 24.44 -6.16
CA ALA A 37 6.19 24.62 -6.71
C ALA A 37 6.12 25.12 -8.17
N GLU A 38 5.24 24.54 -8.98
CA GLU A 38 5.05 24.88 -10.40
C GLU A 38 4.39 26.26 -10.65
N ASP A 39 3.94 26.95 -9.60
CA ASP A 39 3.48 28.34 -9.72
C ASP A 39 4.58 29.23 -10.30
N THR A 40 4.20 30.37 -10.90
CA THR A 40 5.20 31.40 -11.25
C THR A 40 5.58 32.22 -10.02
N TRP A 41 6.87 32.19 -9.66
CA TRP A 41 7.48 32.94 -8.56
C TRP A 41 8.33 34.11 -9.07
N HIS A 42 8.59 35.07 -8.20
CA HIS A 42 9.68 36.02 -8.38
C HIS A 42 10.94 35.48 -7.70
N TYR A 43 12.08 35.53 -8.39
CA TYR A 43 13.35 35.04 -7.84
C TYR A 43 14.54 35.98 -8.12
N PHE A 44 15.53 35.90 -7.23
CA PHE A 44 16.77 36.65 -7.26
C PHE A 44 17.94 35.70 -6.97
N VAL A 45 18.84 35.57 -7.94
CA VAL A 45 20.08 34.80 -7.77
C VAL A 45 21.03 35.61 -6.90
N GLY A 46 21.49 35.02 -5.80
CA GLY A 46 22.32 35.61 -4.76
C GLY A 46 23.73 35.99 -5.23
N THR A 47 23.83 37.00 -6.10
CA THR A 47 25.10 37.57 -6.57
C THR A 47 25.49 38.84 -5.80
N ALA A 48 24.57 39.35 -4.98
CA ALA A 48 24.74 40.50 -4.10
C ALA A 48 23.71 40.41 -2.95
N VAL A 49 23.85 41.28 -1.95
CA VAL A 49 22.89 41.38 -0.84
C VAL A 49 21.49 41.73 -1.37
N PRO A 50 20.44 40.92 -1.10
CA PRO A 50 19.08 41.24 -1.49
C PRO A 50 18.54 42.45 -0.70
N PRO A 51 17.51 43.16 -1.20
CA PRO A 51 16.84 44.21 -0.43
C PRO A 51 16.40 43.71 0.95
N ALA A 52 16.63 44.46 2.02
CA ALA A 52 16.43 43.97 3.39
C ALA A 52 14.98 43.52 3.70
N ASN A 53 13.99 44.05 2.99
CA ASN A 53 12.57 43.75 3.16
C ASN A 53 12.02 42.79 2.07
N TRP A 54 12.88 42.07 1.34
CA TRP A 54 12.50 41.28 0.17
C TRP A 54 11.39 40.24 0.45
N ASN A 55 11.32 39.73 1.67
CA ASN A 55 10.36 38.74 2.14
C ASN A 55 9.08 39.33 2.77
N GLU A 56 8.96 40.67 2.84
CA GLU A 56 7.77 41.35 3.38
C GLU A 56 6.71 41.57 2.29
N THR A 57 5.43 41.69 2.66
CA THR A 57 4.30 41.90 1.74
C THR A 57 4.44 43.16 0.88
N GLY A 58 4.97 44.24 1.44
CA GLY A 58 5.11 45.54 0.76
C GLY A 58 6.27 45.65 -0.25
N PHE A 59 7.08 44.61 -0.45
CA PHE A 59 8.21 44.67 -1.37
C PHE A 59 7.79 44.53 -2.84
N ASP A 60 8.25 45.45 -3.68
CA ASP A 60 8.06 45.41 -5.14
C ASP A 60 9.14 44.54 -5.79
N ALA A 61 8.76 43.32 -6.18
CA ALA A 61 9.64 42.36 -6.87
C ALA A 61 9.61 42.48 -8.40
N SER A 62 9.08 43.57 -8.98
CA SER A 62 9.05 43.75 -10.44
C SER A 62 10.42 43.78 -11.11
N SER A 63 11.49 44.05 -10.34
CA SER A 63 12.88 43.97 -10.82
C SER A 63 13.51 42.57 -10.70
N TRP A 64 12.83 41.62 -10.07
CA TRP A 64 13.28 40.23 -9.94
C TRP A 64 12.89 39.45 -11.19
N SER A 65 13.64 38.38 -11.47
CA SER A 65 13.27 37.45 -12.53
C SER A 65 12.02 36.67 -12.15
N THR A 66 11.35 36.07 -13.13
CA THR A 66 10.16 35.22 -12.91
C THR A 66 10.30 33.88 -13.60
N GLY A 67 9.85 32.81 -12.95
CA GLY A 67 9.84 31.46 -13.50
C GLY A 67 8.99 30.52 -12.65
N PRO A 68 8.65 29.31 -13.16
CA PRO A 68 8.12 28.24 -12.31
C PRO A 68 9.10 27.92 -11.15
N GLY A 69 8.61 27.62 -9.96
CA GLY A 69 9.46 27.22 -8.83
C GLY A 69 10.08 25.83 -9.00
N GLY A 70 11.05 25.48 -8.16
CA GLY A 70 12.09 24.50 -8.52
C GLY A 70 13.26 25.25 -9.18
N PHE A 71 14.01 26.00 -8.38
CA PHE A 71 15.15 26.78 -8.85
C PHE A 71 16.46 26.07 -8.53
N GLY A 72 17.23 25.73 -9.55
CA GLY A 72 18.46 24.99 -9.33
C GLY A 72 19.26 24.68 -10.59
N TYR A 73 20.19 23.74 -10.49
CA TYR A 73 21.11 23.36 -11.58
C TYR A 73 21.79 22.02 -11.30
N GLY A 74 22.30 21.35 -12.35
CA GLY A 74 23.29 20.25 -12.23
C GLY A 74 22.76 18.87 -12.63
N ASP A 75 21.48 18.62 -12.37
CA ASP A 75 20.75 17.35 -12.35
C ASP A 75 19.60 17.25 -13.38
N GLU A 76 19.15 18.39 -13.92
CA GLU A 76 18.09 18.49 -14.94
C GLU A 76 16.67 18.15 -14.45
N ASP A 77 16.40 18.28 -13.15
CA ASP A 77 15.09 18.02 -12.54
C ASP A 77 14.32 19.29 -12.09
N ASP A 78 14.99 20.44 -12.04
CA ASP A 78 14.38 21.73 -11.75
C ASP A 78 13.53 22.33 -12.89
N ASN A 79 12.40 22.94 -12.55
CA ASN A 79 11.58 23.66 -13.53
C ASN A 79 12.22 24.96 -14.03
N THR A 80 13.02 25.64 -13.21
CA THR A 80 13.78 26.83 -13.58
C THR A 80 15.27 26.64 -13.32
N THR A 81 16.02 26.39 -14.38
CA THR A 81 17.48 26.34 -14.30
C THR A 81 18.08 27.73 -14.04
N ILE A 82 18.93 27.83 -13.01
CA ILE A 82 19.68 29.04 -12.64
C ILE A 82 21.21 28.81 -12.79
N PRO A 83 22.04 29.88 -12.83
CA PRO A 83 23.49 29.72 -12.79
C PRO A 83 23.96 29.20 -11.43
N ASN A 84 25.11 28.48 -11.41
CA ASN A 84 25.77 28.06 -10.19
C ASN A 84 25.99 29.25 -9.24
N THR A 85 25.44 29.13 -8.03
CA THR A 85 25.34 30.20 -7.03
C THR A 85 25.47 29.61 -5.63
N LEU A 86 25.82 30.46 -4.66
CA LEU A 86 25.75 30.08 -3.25
C LEU A 86 24.34 30.14 -2.71
N ALA A 87 23.51 31.05 -3.22
CA ALA A 87 22.15 31.21 -2.75
C ALA A 87 21.19 31.66 -3.84
N VAL A 88 19.91 31.32 -3.67
CA VAL A 88 18.78 31.83 -4.44
C VAL A 88 17.66 32.24 -3.48
N PHE A 89 17.00 33.36 -3.80
CA PHE A 89 15.91 33.92 -3.01
C PHE A 89 14.67 33.97 -3.88
N PHE A 90 13.53 33.51 -3.39
CA PHE A 90 12.29 33.51 -4.17
C PHE A 90 11.05 33.74 -3.32
N ARG A 91 10.01 34.28 -3.94
CA ARG A 91 8.78 34.67 -3.24
C ARG A 91 7.54 34.60 -4.13
N LYS A 92 6.40 34.32 -3.49
CA LYS A 92 5.08 34.21 -4.11
C LYS A 92 4.03 34.83 -3.19
N SER A 93 3.15 35.62 -3.78
CA SER A 93 1.97 36.13 -3.08
C SER A 93 0.82 35.13 -3.14
N PHE A 94 0.05 35.03 -2.07
CA PHE A 94 -1.19 34.27 -1.97
C PHE A 94 -2.26 35.09 -1.23
N GLN A 95 -3.53 34.69 -1.34
CA GLN A 95 -4.65 35.38 -0.68
C GLN A 95 -5.15 34.58 0.51
N VAL A 96 -5.61 35.27 1.55
CA VAL A 96 -6.33 34.69 2.69
C VAL A 96 -7.64 35.45 2.85
N ASP A 97 -8.76 34.75 2.68
CA ASP A 97 -10.09 35.37 2.75
C ASP A 97 -10.55 35.55 4.20
N GLU A 98 -10.45 34.50 5.02
CA GLU A 98 -10.85 34.52 6.43
C GLU A 98 -9.85 33.73 7.30
N LEU A 99 -9.34 34.38 8.35
CA LEU A 99 -8.31 33.77 9.22
C LEU A 99 -8.87 32.67 10.13
N ASP A 100 -10.11 32.82 10.60
CA ASP A 100 -10.74 31.91 11.57
C ASP A 100 -11.08 30.53 10.99
N GLU A 101 -10.86 30.33 9.69
CA GLU A 101 -11.14 29.10 8.93
C GLU A 101 -9.89 28.28 8.62
N ILE A 102 -8.70 28.87 8.81
CA ILE A 102 -7.41 28.16 8.73
C ILE A 102 -7.11 27.54 10.10
N VAL A 103 -6.84 26.23 10.12
CA VAL A 103 -6.57 25.46 11.33
C VAL A 103 -5.06 25.35 11.58
N SER A 104 -4.31 25.00 10.53
CA SER A 104 -2.86 24.81 10.56
C SER A 104 -2.27 25.05 9.17
N ALA A 105 -0.94 25.10 9.07
CA ALA A 105 -0.23 25.17 7.79
C ALA A 105 0.89 24.14 7.73
N ALA A 106 1.23 23.70 6.52
CA ALA A 106 2.33 22.80 6.26
C ALA A 106 3.20 23.38 5.14
N ILE A 107 4.51 23.42 5.39
CA ILE A 107 5.52 23.74 4.40
C ILE A 107 6.21 22.46 4.00
N HIS A 108 6.08 22.07 2.75
CA HIS A 108 6.85 20.98 2.16
C HIS A 108 7.99 21.57 1.36
N GLY A 109 9.22 21.14 1.65
CA GLY A 109 10.43 21.60 0.96
C GLY A 109 11.30 20.43 0.54
N ASP A 110 11.59 20.34 -0.76
CA ASP A 110 12.67 19.52 -1.31
C ASP A 110 13.80 20.47 -1.70
N TYR A 111 14.97 20.29 -1.09
CA TYR A 111 16.03 21.29 -1.16
C TYR A 111 17.43 20.68 -1.11
N ASP A 112 18.35 21.37 -1.77
CA ASP A 112 19.78 21.09 -1.72
C ASP A 112 20.54 22.43 -1.71
N ASP A 113 21.30 22.80 -0.67
CA ASP A 113 21.63 22.04 0.55
C ASP A 113 20.85 22.49 1.79
N GLY A 114 20.39 23.74 1.85
CA GLY A 114 19.79 24.28 3.06
C GLY A 114 18.89 25.47 2.78
N PHE A 115 17.86 25.66 3.58
CA PHE A 115 16.88 26.72 3.39
C PHE A 115 16.49 27.45 4.67
N VAL A 116 15.91 28.65 4.49
CA VAL A 116 15.10 29.38 5.47
C VAL A 116 13.84 29.90 4.79
N ALA A 117 12.68 29.69 5.39
CA ALA A 117 11.37 30.07 4.87
C ALA A 117 10.69 31.13 5.73
N TYR A 118 9.89 31.97 5.07
CA TYR A 118 9.26 33.16 5.65
C TYR A 118 7.82 33.29 5.18
N ILE A 119 6.93 33.75 6.08
CA ILE A 119 5.63 34.31 5.72
C ILE A 119 5.58 35.75 6.21
N ASN A 120 5.27 36.68 5.30
CA ASN A 120 5.13 38.11 5.60
C ASN A 120 6.34 38.72 6.35
N GLY A 121 7.55 38.23 6.04
CA GLY A 121 8.81 38.67 6.67
C GLY A 121 9.15 38.00 8.00
N VAL A 122 8.28 37.15 8.53
CA VAL A 122 8.53 36.35 9.74
C VAL A 122 9.09 34.99 9.34
N GLU A 123 10.23 34.60 9.92
CA GLU A 123 10.81 33.28 9.73
C GLU A 123 9.89 32.21 10.34
N ILE A 124 9.53 31.20 9.55
CA ILE A 124 8.60 30.14 9.94
C ILE A 124 9.24 28.76 10.03
N SER A 125 10.29 28.51 9.25
CA SER A 125 11.05 27.27 9.31
C SER A 125 12.44 27.48 8.73
N ARG A 126 13.39 26.63 9.15
CA ARG A 126 14.70 26.49 8.54
C ARG A 126 15.19 25.06 8.63
N SER A 127 15.98 24.68 7.63
CA SER A 127 16.75 23.43 7.65
C SER A 127 17.75 23.39 8.82
N TYR A 128 18.06 22.18 9.28
CA TYR A 128 18.89 21.95 10.48
C TYR A 128 20.35 22.44 10.32
N ASN A 129 20.83 22.56 9.08
CA ASN A 129 22.19 22.95 8.70
C ASN A 129 22.33 24.46 8.42
N MET A 130 21.30 25.27 8.72
CA MET A 130 21.29 26.70 8.50
C MET A 130 21.40 27.55 9.78
N GLY A 131 22.31 27.21 10.70
CA GLY A 131 22.62 28.06 11.86
C GLY A 131 21.45 28.30 12.83
N THR A 132 21.52 29.37 13.63
CA THR A 132 20.56 29.61 14.74
C THR A 132 19.26 30.30 14.27
N PRO A 133 18.05 29.77 14.60
CA PRO A 133 16.77 30.39 14.26
C PRO A 133 16.65 31.87 14.63
N GLY A 134 16.01 32.67 13.76
CA GLY A 134 15.84 34.11 13.93
C GLY A 134 17.11 34.95 13.70
N THR A 135 18.19 34.35 13.21
CA THR A 135 19.38 35.07 12.76
C THR A 135 19.35 35.28 11.25
N THR A 136 19.73 36.47 10.80
CA THR A 136 19.83 36.79 9.36
C THR A 136 20.92 35.96 8.71
N VAL A 137 20.57 35.29 7.61
CA VAL A 137 21.50 34.57 6.75
C VAL A 137 21.87 35.47 5.56
N PRO A 138 23.14 35.86 5.38
CA PRO A 138 23.56 36.62 4.21
C PRO A 138 23.70 35.71 2.97
N TYR A 139 23.56 36.29 1.78
CA TYR A 139 23.60 35.58 0.50
C TYR A 139 24.89 34.77 0.22
N ASP A 140 25.97 35.05 0.94
CA ASP A 140 27.27 34.40 0.82
C ASP A 140 27.59 33.43 1.97
N GLN A 141 26.63 33.19 2.88
CA GLN A 141 26.72 32.13 3.87
C GLN A 141 26.45 30.77 3.22
N THR A 142 27.27 29.78 3.61
CA THR A 142 27.10 28.38 3.24
C THR A 142 26.38 27.61 4.34
N THR A 143 25.83 26.45 4.00
CA THR A 143 25.31 25.51 5.00
C THR A 143 26.43 24.91 5.86
N GLU A 144 26.07 24.34 7.01
CA GLU A 144 27.00 23.64 7.93
C GLU A 144 27.27 22.18 7.52
N GLY A 145 26.54 21.65 6.54
CA GLY A 145 26.65 20.29 6.02
C GLY A 145 25.70 20.05 4.85
N ASP A 146 25.90 18.93 4.15
CA ASP A 146 25.18 18.60 2.92
C ASP A 146 23.73 18.11 3.21
N HIS A 147 22.82 18.32 2.26
CA HIS A 147 21.49 17.70 2.21
C HIS A 147 21.03 17.61 0.75
N GLU A 148 20.53 16.45 0.35
CA GLU A 148 20.15 16.18 -1.04
C GLU A 148 18.63 16.27 -1.21
N ALA A 149 18.18 16.82 -2.33
CA ALA A 149 16.77 16.76 -2.75
C ALA A 149 16.37 15.31 -3.14
N VAL A 150 15.12 14.91 -2.91
CA VAL A 150 14.69 13.51 -3.05
C VAL A 150 13.47 13.30 -3.95
N MET A 151 12.74 14.35 -4.33
CA MET A 151 11.51 14.20 -5.12
C MET A 151 11.77 13.67 -6.53
N TYR A 152 12.92 13.97 -7.13
CA TYR A 152 13.29 13.47 -8.46
C TYR A 152 13.45 11.95 -8.53
N GLN A 153 13.68 11.31 -7.38
CA GLN A 153 13.76 9.86 -7.24
C GLN A 153 12.44 9.24 -6.73
N GLY A 154 11.41 10.06 -6.48
CA GLY A 154 10.12 9.62 -5.93
C GLY A 154 10.04 9.67 -4.40
N GLY A 155 11.03 10.28 -3.74
CA GLY A 155 10.98 10.63 -2.32
C GLY A 155 9.91 11.67 -2.01
N ILE A 156 9.69 11.92 -0.72
CA ILE A 156 8.74 12.94 -0.24
C ILE A 156 9.52 14.07 0.42
N PRO A 157 9.15 15.34 0.14
CA PRO A 157 9.83 16.50 0.72
C PRO A 157 9.72 16.55 2.24
N ASP A 158 10.71 17.19 2.88
CA ASP A 158 10.64 17.54 4.30
C ASP A 158 9.41 18.39 4.58
N VAL A 159 8.81 18.21 5.75
CA VAL A 159 7.58 18.91 6.14
C VAL A 159 7.73 19.62 7.48
N PHE A 160 7.29 20.87 7.53
CA PHE A 160 7.28 21.72 8.71
C PHE A 160 5.84 22.17 8.96
N ILE A 161 5.30 21.80 10.12
CA ILE A 161 3.91 22.09 10.50
C ILE A 161 3.89 23.33 11.39
N LEU A 162 2.97 24.24 11.10
CA LEU A 162 2.63 25.40 11.92
C LEU A 162 1.22 25.21 12.46
N ASP A 163 1.09 25.07 13.77
CA ASP A 163 -0.21 24.94 14.40
C ASP A 163 -0.92 26.30 14.47
N ASN A 164 -2.19 26.32 14.85
CA ASN A 164 -2.97 27.55 15.02
C ASN A 164 -2.26 28.62 15.88
N ASN A 165 -1.50 28.21 16.90
CA ASN A 165 -0.75 29.15 17.74
C ASN A 165 0.44 29.79 17.01
N ASP A 166 1.06 29.07 16.07
CA ASP A 166 2.18 29.56 15.27
C ASP A 166 1.72 30.50 14.14
N LEU A 167 0.47 30.34 13.71
CA LEU A 167 -0.17 31.20 12.71
C LEU A 167 -0.66 32.55 13.26
N ASP A 168 -0.80 32.69 14.58
CA ASP A 168 -1.31 33.93 15.20
C ASP A 168 -0.39 35.13 14.90
N GLY A 169 -0.95 36.13 14.22
CA GLY A 169 -0.21 37.31 13.77
C GLY A 169 0.74 37.09 12.59
N LEU A 170 0.83 35.87 12.06
CA LEU A 170 1.64 35.53 10.89
C LEU A 170 0.92 35.90 9.58
N LEU A 171 -0.37 35.58 9.51
CA LEU A 171 -1.23 35.83 8.35
C LEU A 171 -2.08 37.09 8.51
N GLN A 172 -2.47 37.68 7.39
CA GLN A 172 -3.42 38.80 7.34
C GLN A 172 -4.52 38.53 6.31
N VAL A 173 -5.71 39.08 6.52
CA VAL A 173 -6.77 39.05 5.49
C VAL A 173 -6.31 39.82 4.26
N GLY A 174 -6.47 39.21 3.08
CA GLY A 174 -6.00 39.69 1.79
C GLY A 174 -4.65 39.11 1.40
N GLU A 175 -3.77 39.96 0.85
CA GLU A 175 -2.50 39.52 0.29
C GLU A 175 -1.48 39.17 1.37
N ASN A 176 -0.89 37.98 1.24
CA ASN A 176 0.23 37.47 2.03
C ASN A 176 1.37 37.08 1.08
N VAL A 177 2.58 36.91 1.62
CA VAL A 177 3.76 36.50 0.85
C VAL A 177 4.43 35.33 1.54
N PHE A 178 4.64 34.24 0.80
CA PHE A 178 5.52 33.14 1.15
C PHE A 178 6.85 33.34 0.42
N ALA A 179 7.97 33.23 1.15
CA ALA A 179 9.29 33.53 0.64
C ALA A 179 10.32 32.55 1.21
N VAL A 180 11.33 32.20 0.42
CA VAL A 180 12.35 31.20 0.80
C VAL A 180 13.71 31.65 0.29
N GLU A 181 14.75 31.40 1.08
CA GLU A 181 16.15 31.45 0.65
C GLU A 181 16.74 30.04 0.73
N VAL A 182 17.43 29.61 -0.33
CA VAL A 182 18.14 28.33 -0.40
C VAL A 182 19.62 28.59 -0.62
N HIS A 183 20.46 27.81 0.05
CA HIS A 183 21.91 27.97 0.17
C HIS A 183 22.63 26.65 -0.08
N ASN A 184 23.79 26.74 -0.73
CA ASN A 184 24.70 25.60 -0.93
C ASN A 184 25.75 25.50 0.16
N VAL A 185 26.26 24.29 0.37
CA VAL A 185 27.32 23.96 1.32
C VAL A 185 28.68 24.58 0.93
N ASN A 186 28.91 24.84 -0.36
CA ASN A 186 30.05 25.61 -0.83
C ASN A 186 29.87 26.09 -2.28
N SER A 187 30.77 26.99 -2.72
CA SER A 187 30.75 27.58 -4.08
C SER A 187 31.15 26.62 -5.21
N THR A 188 31.48 25.38 -4.86
CA THR A 188 31.82 24.32 -5.82
C THR A 188 30.79 23.18 -5.80
N SER A 189 29.65 23.36 -5.13
CA SER A 189 28.55 22.39 -5.18
C SER A 189 28.19 22.10 -6.64
N SER A 190 27.99 20.82 -6.94
CA SER A 190 27.63 20.32 -8.27
C SER A 190 26.24 20.76 -8.69
N ASP A 191 25.38 20.95 -7.70
CA ASP A 191 23.94 21.03 -7.81
C ASP A 191 23.34 22.05 -6.84
N MET A 192 22.05 22.29 -7.03
CA MET A 192 21.14 22.98 -6.12
C MET A 192 19.74 22.58 -6.58
N SER A 193 18.83 22.34 -5.64
CA SER A 193 17.43 22.06 -5.91
C SER A 193 16.57 22.86 -4.92
N SER A 194 15.40 23.39 -5.36
CA SER A 194 14.53 24.17 -4.46
C SER A 194 13.04 24.14 -4.83
N ILE A 195 12.36 23.09 -4.39
CA ILE A 195 10.95 22.83 -4.66
C ILE A 195 10.15 23.00 -3.37
N PHE A 196 9.27 24.00 -3.30
CA PHE A 196 8.53 24.32 -2.08
C PHE A 196 7.02 24.46 -2.32
N PHE A 197 6.25 23.98 -1.36
CA PHE A 197 4.79 24.07 -1.32
C PHE A 197 4.35 24.66 0.01
N LEU A 198 3.26 25.43 -0.01
CA LEU A 198 2.56 25.90 1.19
C LEU A 198 1.11 25.42 1.13
N SER A 199 0.73 24.63 2.13
CA SER A 199 -0.62 24.09 2.26
C SER A 199 -1.26 24.52 3.58
N PHE A 200 -2.57 24.63 3.59
CA PHE A 200 -3.37 24.97 4.77
C PHE A 200 -4.38 23.88 5.06
N GLU A 201 -4.55 23.59 6.35
CA GLU A 201 -5.68 22.82 6.84
C GLU A 201 -6.88 23.75 7.02
N LEU A 202 -8.00 23.39 6.41
CA LEU A 202 -9.25 24.14 6.48
C LEU A 202 -10.34 23.27 7.11
N TYR A 203 -11.37 23.89 7.68
CA TYR A 203 -12.57 23.15 8.07
C TYR A 203 -13.29 22.59 6.84
N MET A 204 -13.87 21.38 6.95
CA MET A 204 -14.38 20.59 5.80
C MET A 204 -15.39 21.33 4.88
N ASP A 205 -16.13 22.30 5.40
CA ASP A 205 -17.14 23.05 4.65
C ASP A 205 -16.57 24.28 3.91
N VAL A 206 -15.25 24.49 3.95
CA VAL A 206 -14.55 25.65 3.40
C VAL A 206 -13.64 25.21 2.25
N SER A 207 -13.50 26.00 1.19
CA SER A 207 -12.52 25.71 0.14
C SER A 207 -12.06 26.99 -0.53
N TYR A 208 -10.75 27.23 -0.55
CA TYR A 208 -10.13 28.47 -1.01
C TYR A 208 -9.03 28.26 -2.04
N TYR A 209 -8.33 27.13 -1.96
CA TYR A 209 -7.12 26.82 -2.70
C TYR A 209 -7.28 25.56 -3.56
N GLY A 210 -6.18 25.04 -4.10
CA GLY A 210 -6.21 23.83 -4.93
C GLY A 210 -6.05 22.55 -4.11
N ALA A 211 -6.31 21.41 -4.73
CA ALA A 211 -6.09 20.09 -4.12
C ALA A 211 -4.60 19.88 -3.80
N THR A 212 -4.31 19.24 -2.66
CA THR A 212 -2.93 18.88 -2.34
C THR A 212 -2.34 17.94 -3.39
N PRO A 213 -1.02 17.99 -3.64
CA PRO A 213 -0.34 17.01 -4.47
C PRO A 213 -0.60 15.56 -4.01
N ASP A 214 -0.58 14.59 -4.91
CA ASP A 214 -0.87 13.18 -4.59
C ASP A 214 0.10 12.57 -3.56
N TRP A 215 1.30 13.13 -3.44
CA TRP A 215 2.31 12.74 -2.45
C TRP A 215 2.13 13.44 -1.10
N PHE A 216 1.23 14.42 -0.98
CA PHE A 216 1.05 15.21 0.25
C PHE A 216 0.63 14.32 1.42
N TYR A 217 1.40 14.37 2.49
CA TYR A 217 1.01 13.85 3.79
C TYR A 217 1.75 14.60 4.89
N LEU A 218 1.21 14.50 6.11
CA LEU A 218 1.88 14.91 7.33
C LEU A 218 2.45 13.69 8.06
N PRO A 219 3.57 13.83 8.79
CA PRO A 219 4.06 12.77 9.65
C PRO A 219 3.06 12.61 10.80
N THR A 220 2.46 11.43 10.92
CA THR A 220 1.66 11.11 12.11
C THR A 220 2.64 10.83 13.25
N GLU A 221 2.50 11.53 14.38
CA GLU A 221 3.25 11.25 15.60
C GLU A 221 2.91 9.83 16.12
N PHE A 222 3.66 8.84 15.68
CA PHE A 222 3.49 7.44 16.04
C PHE A 222 4.56 7.01 17.03
N THR A 223 4.15 6.80 18.29
CA THR A 223 5.09 6.48 19.38
C THR A 223 4.85 5.10 19.99
N ALA A 224 3.65 4.54 19.85
CA ALA A 224 3.29 3.29 20.49
C ALA A 224 2.11 2.57 19.81
N SER A 225 2.04 1.26 19.99
CA SER A 225 0.94 0.41 19.53
C SER A 225 0.73 -0.83 20.39
N HIS A 226 -0.49 -1.36 20.39
CA HIS A 226 -0.79 -2.71 20.89
C HIS A 226 -0.48 -3.81 19.85
N LEU A 227 -0.34 -3.46 18.57
CA LEU A 227 0.20 -4.34 17.53
C LEU A 227 1.73 -4.28 17.53
N PRO A 228 2.42 -5.31 17.02
CA PRO A 228 3.86 -5.22 16.78
C PRO A 228 4.21 -4.03 15.89
N ILE A 229 5.38 -3.45 16.14
CA ILE A 229 5.94 -2.37 15.32
C ILE A 229 7.07 -2.94 14.49
N VAL A 230 6.98 -2.80 13.17
CA VAL A 230 8.07 -3.15 12.25
C VAL A 230 8.70 -1.85 11.77
N VAL A 231 10.00 -1.69 12.04
CA VAL A 231 10.79 -0.52 11.65
C VAL A 231 11.75 -0.93 10.55
N VAL A 232 11.68 -0.26 9.40
CA VAL A 232 12.59 -0.45 8.27
C VAL A 232 13.40 0.82 8.07
N ASN A 233 14.72 0.66 7.94
CA ASN A 233 15.63 1.72 7.57
C ASN A 233 16.31 1.36 6.24
N THR A 234 16.03 2.14 5.20
CA THR A 234 16.60 1.96 3.86
C THR A 234 17.92 2.70 3.66
N ASN A 235 18.40 3.40 4.69
CA ASN A 235 19.58 4.28 4.68
C ASN A 235 19.50 5.36 3.57
N GLY A 236 18.31 5.93 3.40
CA GLY A 236 18.05 6.96 2.38
C GLY A 236 17.84 6.43 0.96
N GLN A 237 17.86 5.11 0.75
CA GLN A 237 17.58 4.53 -0.57
C GLN A 237 16.07 4.40 -0.82
N ASP A 238 15.65 4.68 -2.05
CA ASP A 238 14.30 4.36 -2.51
C ASP A 238 14.09 2.86 -2.65
N ILE A 239 12.86 2.44 -2.42
CA ILE A 239 12.45 1.05 -2.59
C ILE A 239 11.94 0.89 -4.02
N PRO A 240 12.67 0.20 -4.92
CA PRO A 240 12.29 0.06 -6.32
C PRO A 240 11.18 -0.99 -6.49
N SER A 241 10.51 -1.00 -7.64
CA SER A 241 9.56 -2.07 -8.02
C SER A 241 10.22 -3.35 -8.49
N GLU A 242 11.51 -3.28 -8.80
CA GLU A 242 12.32 -4.39 -9.28
C GLU A 242 13.70 -4.33 -8.62
N ASN A 243 14.30 -5.49 -8.36
CA ASN A 243 15.57 -5.66 -7.66
C ASN A 243 15.60 -5.11 -6.23
N LYS A 244 15.40 -6.00 -5.24
CA LYS A 244 15.49 -5.67 -3.80
C LYS A 244 16.75 -4.89 -3.43
N ILE A 245 16.56 -3.72 -2.85
CA ILE A 245 17.62 -3.00 -2.12
C ILE A 245 17.85 -3.66 -0.75
N THR A 246 19.04 -3.44 -0.19
CA THR A 246 19.33 -3.90 1.18
C THR A 246 18.89 -2.83 2.17
N ALA A 247 18.04 -3.23 3.11
CA ALA A 247 17.59 -2.40 4.22
C ALA A 247 17.83 -3.11 5.56
N HIS A 248 17.66 -2.39 6.66
CA HIS A 248 17.68 -2.94 8.00
C HIS A 248 16.26 -2.99 8.55
N MET A 249 15.87 -4.12 9.15
CA MET A 249 14.56 -4.30 9.78
C MET A 249 14.72 -4.63 11.25
N GLY A 250 14.04 -3.86 12.10
CA GLY A 250 13.82 -4.15 13.51
C GLY A 250 12.35 -4.45 13.77
N ILE A 251 12.04 -5.42 14.62
CA ILE A 251 10.68 -5.72 15.06
C ILE A 251 10.59 -5.64 16.59
N ILE A 252 9.59 -4.89 17.05
CA ILE A 252 9.22 -4.69 18.44
C ILE A 252 7.91 -5.41 18.70
N ASP A 253 7.96 -6.46 19.53
CA ASP A 253 6.81 -7.21 20.02
C ASP A 253 7.05 -7.64 21.47
N ASN A 254 6.55 -6.85 22.41
CA ASN A 254 6.58 -7.11 23.86
C ASN A 254 5.62 -8.24 24.27
N GLY A 255 4.82 -8.76 23.34
CA GLY A 255 3.92 -9.88 23.52
C GLY A 255 2.48 -9.47 23.89
N PRO A 256 1.58 -10.47 24.01
CA PRO A 256 0.15 -10.22 24.13
C PRO A 256 -0.23 -9.41 25.37
N GLY A 257 -0.94 -8.30 25.15
CA GLY A 257 -1.46 -7.42 26.21
C GLY A 257 -0.49 -6.35 26.69
N GLU A 258 0.76 -6.37 26.22
CA GLU A 258 1.74 -5.31 26.45
C GLU A 258 1.65 -4.27 25.32
N THR A 259 2.08 -3.05 25.61
CA THR A 259 2.22 -1.99 24.61
C THR A 259 3.64 -1.97 24.07
N ASN A 260 3.78 -1.86 22.75
CA ASN A 260 5.04 -1.67 22.05
C ASN A 260 5.29 -0.18 21.91
N HIS A 261 6.48 0.28 22.30
CA HIS A 261 6.89 1.67 22.06
C HIS A 261 7.97 1.71 20.98
N LEU A 262 7.95 2.72 20.12
CA LEU A 262 8.95 2.90 19.07
C LEU A 262 10.38 3.06 19.65
N SER A 263 10.47 3.49 20.92
CA SER A 263 11.73 3.61 21.66
C SER A 263 12.24 2.29 22.28
N ASP A 264 11.46 1.22 22.23
CA ASP A 264 11.86 -0.07 22.79
C ASP A 264 12.97 -0.72 21.95
N PRO A 265 13.84 -1.53 22.55
CA PRO A 265 14.80 -2.30 21.78
C PRO A 265 14.08 -3.33 20.88
N TYR A 266 14.61 -3.54 19.68
CA TYR A 266 14.16 -4.62 18.81
C TYR A 266 14.37 -5.97 19.53
N ASN A 267 13.27 -6.67 19.79
CA ASN A 267 13.26 -7.85 20.65
C ASN A 267 12.73 -9.10 19.94
N HIS A 268 12.15 -8.94 18.74
CA HIS A 268 11.59 -10.04 17.96
C HIS A 268 12.46 -10.39 16.74
N TYR A 269 12.86 -9.39 15.96
CA TYR A 269 13.83 -9.53 14.88
C TYR A 269 14.68 -8.27 14.79
N ASP A 270 15.96 -8.44 14.46
CA ASP A 270 16.91 -7.34 14.28
C ASP A 270 17.96 -7.79 13.26
N GLY A 271 17.88 -7.31 12.02
CA GLY A 271 18.78 -7.76 10.96
C GLY A 271 18.51 -7.18 9.58
N PHE A 272 19.34 -7.58 8.62
CA PHE A 272 19.22 -7.13 7.23
C PHE A 272 18.06 -7.79 6.51
N ILE A 273 17.51 -7.05 5.54
CA ILE A 273 16.49 -7.52 4.61
C ILE A 273 16.81 -7.05 3.19
N GLY A 274 16.32 -7.77 2.19
CA GLY A 274 16.02 -7.25 0.87
C GLY A 274 14.58 -6.71 0.84
N ILE A 275 14.34 -5.53 0.27
CA ILE A 275 12.99 -4.98 0.12
C ILE A 275 12.78 -4.36 -1.26
N GLU A 276 11.60 -4.59 -1.84
CA GLU A 276 11.12 -4.02 -3.11
C GLU A 276 9.61 -3.76 -3.02
N LEU A 277 9.07 -2.88 -3.86
CA LEU A 277 7.63 -2.72 -4.05
C LEU A 277 7.07 -3.99 -4.71
N ARG A 278 5.86 -4.36 -4.35
CA ARG A 278 5.18 -5.54 -4.89
C ARG A 278 3.78 -5.22 -5.41
N GLY A 279 3.42 -5.95 -6.45
CA GLY A 279 2.07 -6.06 -6.99
C GLY A 279 2.00 -5.52 -8.42
N SER A 280 0.78 -5.33 -8.91
CA SER A 280 0.51 -4.89 -10.28
C SER A 280 -0.34 -3.62 -10.24
N SER A 281 -1.67 -3.76 -10.09
CA SER A 281 -2.56 -2.61 -9.87
C SER A 281 -2.24 -1.86 -8.57
N THR A 282 -1.76 -2.56 -7.54
CA THR A 282 -1.46 -1.98 -6.22
C THR A 282 -0.28 -1.01 -6.25
N LEU A 283 0.58 -1.07 -7.28
CA LEU A 283 1.68 -0.11 -7.44
C LEU A 283 1.17 1.32 -7.70
N TRP A 284 -0.06 1.48 -8.18
CA TRP A 284 -0.67 2.79 -8.42
C TRP A 284 -1.31 3.41 -7.17
N PHE A 285 -1.48 2.65 -6.09
CA PHE A 285 -2.06 3.19 -4.85
C PHE A 285 -1.01 3.93 -4.01
N PRO A 286 -1.39 4.99 -3.27
CA PRO A 286 -0.49 5.72 -2.39
C PRO A 286 0.20 4.81 -1.36
N LYS A 287 -0.58 3.94 -0.70
CA LYS A 287 -0.05 2.97 0.27
C LYS A 287 0.53 1.74 -0.45
N LYS A 288 1.86 1.68 -0.51
CA LYS A 288 2.60 0.62 -1.22
C LYS A 288 2.61 -0.70 -0.45
N GLN A 289 2.76 -1.80 -1.18
CA GLN A 289 3.00 -3.12 -0.61
C GLN A 289 4.44 -3.55 -0.90
N PHE A 290 5.00 -4.42 -0.07
CA PHE A 290 6.41 -4.79 -0.19
C PHE A 290 6.61 -6.30 -0.24
N ALA A 291 7.56 -6.75 -1.05
CA ALA A 291 8.17 -8.07 -0.89
C ALA A 291 9.44 -7.92 -0.05
N VAL A 292 9.56 -8.74 0.99
CA VAL A 292 10.65 -8.65 1.97
C VAL A 292 11.36 -9.99 2.05
N GLU A 293 12.69 -9.95 1.98
CA GLU A 293 13.56 -11.11 2.06
C GLU A 293 14.50 -10.96 3.27
N THR A 294 14.45 -11.82 4.28
CA THR A 294 15.41 -11.74 5.40
C THR A 294 16.79 -12.22 4.97
N ARG A 295 17.83 -11.46 5.32
CA ARG A 295 19.21 -11.67 4.86
C ARG A 295 20.20 -11.78 6.02
N ASP A 296 21.25 -12.55 5.81
CA ASP A 296 22.39 -12.62 6.73
C ASP A 296 23.36 -11.45 6.48
N SER A 297 24.47 -11.42 7.23
CA SER A 297 25.49 -10.37 7.09
C SER A 297 26.25 -10.38 5.76
N LEU A 298 26.12 -11.45 4.97
CA LEU A 298 26.72 -11.59 3.64
C LEU A 298 25.73 -11.20 2.53
N GLY A 299 24.47 -10.91 2.87
CA GLY A 299 23.40 -10.60 1.91
C GLY A 299 22.69 -11.85 1.37
N GLU A 300 22.98 -13.03 1.93
CA GLU A 300 22.37 -14.30 1.52
C GLU A 300 21.05 -14.55 2.27
N ASN A 301 20.22 -15.44 1.74
CA ASN A 301 18.94 -15.80 2.36
C ASN A 301 19.11 -16.31 3.80
N ASN A 302 18.37 -15.70 4.72
CA ASN A 302 18.36 -16.07 6.13
C ASN A 302 16.94 -16.51 6.53
N ASN A 303 16.71 -17.82 6.62
CA ASN A 303 15.44 -18.36 7.05
C ASN A 303 15.24 -18.10 8.55
N VAL A 304 14.16 -17.40 8.90
CA VAL A 304 13.84 -17.05 10.29
C VAL A 304 12.37 -17.30 10.60
N SER A 305 12.05 -17.55 11.86
CA SER A 305 10.65 -17.62 12.32
C SER A 305 10.18 -16.23 12.72
N LEU A 306 9.17 -15.70 12.04
CA LEU A 306 8.52 -14.45 12.41
C LEU A 306 7.12 -14.74 12.98
N PHE A 307 6.84 -14.23 14.17
CA PHE A 307 5.54 -14.33 14.86
C PHE A 307 5.02 -15.77 14.99
N GLY A 308 5.94 -16.72 15.21
CA GLY A 308 5.61 -18.14 15.35
C GLY A 308 5.29 -18.86 14.04
N MET A 309 5.44 -18.21 12.89
CA MET A 309 5.39 -18.88 11.59
C MET A 309 6.65 -19.73 11.37
N PRO A 310 6.59 -20.89 10.67
CA PRO A 310 7.74 -21.69 10.30
C PRO A 310 8.82 -20.86 9.59
N GLU A 311 10.06 -21.30 9.76
CA GLU A 311 11.24 -20.57 9.31
C GLU A 311 11.25 -20.39 7.80
N GLU A 312 11.35 -19.14 7.37
CA GLU A 312 11.37 -18.75 5.97
C GLU A 312 12.11 -17.44 5.77
N ASN A 313 12.50 -17.15 4.53
CA ASN A 313 13.17 -15.91 4.17
C ASN A 313 12.28 -14.99 3.32
N ASP A 314 11.31 -15.53 2.60
CA ASP A 314 10.40 -14.76 1.72
C ASP A 314 9.08 -14.40 2.42
N TRP A 315 8.88 -13.11 2.65
CA TRP A 315 7.73 -12.52 3.31
C TRP A 315 7.06 -11.43 2.46
N ILE A 316 5.81 -11.12 2.76
CA ILE A 316 5.06 -10.06 2.10
C ILE A 316 4.52 -9.11 3.16
N PHE A 317 4.77 -7.82 2.98
CA PHE A 317 4.09 -6.77 3.73
C PHE A 317 2.91 -6.32 2.89
N ASN A 318 1.75 -6.94 3.11
CA ASN A 318 0.52 -6.62 2.40
C ASN A 318 -0.10 -5.35 2.99
N ALA A 319 -0.45 -4.41 2.12
CA ALA A 319 -1.10 -3.17 2.49
C ALA A 319 -2.57 -3.19 2.03
N PRO A 320 -3.53 -3.41 2.94
CA PRO A 320 -4.96 -3.34 2.60
C PRO A 320 -5.36 -1.87 2.42
N TYR A 321 -5.11 -1.31 1.24
CA TYR A 321 -5.47 0.09 0.93
C TYR A 321 -6.92 0.22 0.48
N THR A 322 -7.33 -0.61 -0.48
CA THR A 322 -8.70 -0.65 -1.00
C THR A 322 -9.61 -1.57 -0.18
N ASP A 323 -9.04 -2.45 0.64
CA ASP A 323 -9.80 -3.21 1.63
C ASP A 323 -9.90 -2.41 2.93
N LYS A 324 -10.93 -1.58 3.03
CA LYS A 324 -11.13 -0.69 4.19
C LYS A 324 -11.57 -1.42 5.47
N SER A 325 -11.94 -2.70 5.37
CA SER A 325 -12.09 -3.57 6.55
C SER A 325 -10.73 -3.97 7.15
N LEU A 326 -9.65 -3.84 6.36
CA LEU A 326 -8.28 -4.28 6.65
C LEU A 326 -8.15 -5.79 6.87
N MET A 327 -9.17 -6.60 6.55
CA MET A 327 -9.22 -8.00 6.98
C MET A 327 -9.64 -9.06 5.96
N ARG A 328 -10.09 -8.71 4.75
CA ARG A 328 -10.67 -9.69 3.79
C ARG A 328 -9.73 -10.84 3.45
N ASN A 329 -8.46 -10.54 3.17
CA ASN A 329 -7.43 -11.55 2.94
C ASN A 329 -7.18 -12.41 4.19
N VAL A 330 -7.05 -11.79 5.35
CA VAL A 330 -6.76 -12.50 6.61
C VAL A 330 -7.92 -13.42 7.00
N LEU A 331 -9.15 -12.94 6.83
CA LEU A 331 -10.39 -13.65 7.10
C LEU A 331 -10.46 -14.94 6.27
N ILE A 332 -10.33 -14.86 4.94
CA ILE A 332 -10.47 -16.05 4.10
C ILE A 332 -9.30 -17.03 4.26
N TYR A 333 -8.08 -16.55 4.47
CA TYR A 333 -6.95 -17.44 4.74
C TYR A 333 -7.12 -18.19 6.06
N LYS A 334 -7.65 -17.52 7.09
CA LYS A 334 -8.01 -18.19 8.34
C LYS A 334 -9.13 -19.21 8.13
N MET A 335 -10.19 -18.87 7.41
CA MET A 335 -11.29 -19.79 7.11
C MET A 335 -10.82 -21.04 6.36
N ALA A 336 -9.93 -20.87 5.37
CA ALA A 336 -9.36 -21.99 4.61
C ALA A 336 -8.48 -22.90 5.49
N ARG A 337 -7.65 -22.32 6.38
CA ARG A 337 -6.86 -23.08 7.35
C ARG A 337 -7.73 -23.84 8.33
N ASP A 338 -8.77 -23.21 8.86
CA ASP A 338 -9.73 -23.88 9.75
C ASP A 338 -10.43 -25.02 9.01
N ALA A 339 -10.69 -24.87 7.70
CA ALA A 339 -11.21 -25.92 6.80
C ALA A 339 -10.21 -27.02 6.43
N GLY A 340 -8.97 -26.96 6.93
CA GLY A 340 -7.95 -27.98 6.73
C GLY A 340 -7.16 -27.83 5.44
N ARG A 341 -7.15 -26.64 4.83
CA ARG A 341 -6.33 -26.33 3.65
C ARG A 341 -5.25 -25.33 4.00
N TYR A 342 -4.04 -25.55 3.49
CA TYR A 342 -3.01 -24.53 3.58
C TYR A 342 -3.48 -23.26 2.85
N ALA A 343 -3.37 -22.14 3.56
CA ALA A 343 -3.49 -20.78 3.05
C ALA A 343 -2.57 -19.90 3.90
N SER A 344 -2.01 -18.87 3.28
CA SER A 344 -0.94 -18.03 3.85
C SER A 344 -1.26 -17.59 5.28
N ARG A 345 -0.39 -17.93 6.23
CA ARG A 345 -0.50 -17.45 7.61
C ARG A 345 -0.21 -15.95 7.65
N SER A 346 -0.86 -15.28 8.58
CA SER A 346 -0.95 -13.82 8.61
C SER A 346 -0.73 -13.27 10.01
N HIS A 347 -0.07 -12.10 10.10
CA HIS A 347 0.09 -11.36 11.35
C HIS A 347 -0.01 -9.85 11.09
N TYR A 348 -0.81 -9.14 11.88
CA TYR A 348 -0.90 -7.68 11.77
C TYR A 348 0.30 -7.00 12.42
N PHE A 349 0.69 -5.85 11.88
CA PHE A 349 1.69 -4.97 12.47
C PHE A 349 1.51 -3.53 11.97
N GLU A 350 2.12 -2.57 12.66
CA GLU A 350 2.25 -1.19 12.19
C GLU A 350 3.65 -0.95 11.64
N LEU A 351 3.74 -0.36 10.44
CA LEU A 351 5.00 -0.19 9.72
C LEU A 351 5.52 1.24 9.87
N VAL A 352 6.82 1.37 10.13
CA VAL A 352 7.56 2.63 10.07
C VAL A 352 8.72 2.45 9.10
N ILE A 353 8.85 3.32 8.11
CA ILE A 353 9.98 3.32 7.16
C ILE A 353 10.71 4.65 7.28
N ASN A 354 12.00 4.62 7.62
CA ASN A 354 12.83 5.82 7.79
C ASN A 354 12.23 6.86 8.75
N GLY A 355 11.55 6.40 9.82
CA GLY A 355 10.86 7.26 10.78
C GLY A 355 9.44 7.67 10.36
N ASP A 356 9.03 7.44 9.11
CA ASP A 356 7.68 7.75 8.63
C ASP A 356 6.72 6.58 8.90
N TYR A 357 5.66 6.84 9.65
CA TYR A 357 4.60 5.87 9.92
C TYR A 357 3.76 5.61 8.66
N ARG A 358 3.62 4.33 8.31
CA ARG A 358 2.97 3.87 7.07
C ARG A 358 1.61 3.21 7.27
N GLY A 359 1.09 3.12 8.49
CA GLY A 359 -0.21 2.50 8.75
C GLY A 359 -0.13 1.01 9.12
N VAL A 360 -1.29 0.36 9.11
CA VAL A 360 -1.45 -1.07 9.40
C VAL A 360 -1.10 -1.94 8.19
N TYR A 361 -0.25 -2.94 8.37
CA TYR A 361 0.11 -3.94 7.37
C TYR A 361 -0.18 -5.34 7.88
N VAL A 362 -0.22 -6.28 6.94
CA VAL A 362 -0.33 -7.71 7.23
C VAL A 362 0.94 -8.41 6.73
N LEU A 363 1.67 -9.05 7.63
CA LEU A 363 2.74 -9.96 7.26
C LEU A 363 2.09 -11.23 6.72
N LEU A 364 2.38 -11.57 5.47
CA LEU A 364 1.90 -12.79 4.82
C LEU A 364 3.07 -13.67 4.40
N GLU A 365 2.83 -14.98 4.44
CA GLU A 365 3.67 -15.94 3.75
C GLU A 365 3.51 -15.82 2.23
N LYS A 366 4.63 -15.85 1.50
CA LYS A 366 4.62 -16.02 0.05
C LYS A 366 4.24 -17.46 -0.31
N VAL A 367 3.34 -17.66 -1.27
CA VAL A 367 3.09 -18.99 -1.84
C VAL A 367 4.39 -19.51 -2.44
N LYS A 368 4.91 -20.63 -1.94
CA LYS A 368 6.11 -21.31 -2.47
C LYS A 368 6.13 -22.77 -2.05
N ARG A 369 6.94 -23.56 -2.76
CA ARG A 369 7.26 -24.94 -2.39
C ARG A 369 8.06 -24.96 -1.10
N ASP A 370 7.48 -25.52 -0.06
CA ASP A 370 8.08 -25.77 1.25
C ASP A 370 7.19 -26.76 2.04
N GLY A 371 7.78 -27.57 2.92
CA GLY A 371 7.04 -28.57 3.70
C GLY A 371 5.99 -28.00 4.65
N ASN A 372 6.06 -26.69 4.98
CA ASN A 372 5.05 -26.00 5.77
C ASN A 372 4.15 -25.05 4.96
N ARG A 373 4.29 -25.07 3.63
CA ARG A 373 3.52 -24.29 2.66
C ARG A 373 2.90 -25.21 1.60
N VAL A 374 3.37 -25.14 0.34
CA VAL A 374 3.02 -26.13 -0.69
C VAL A 374 4.00 -27.29 -0.58
N ASP A 375 3.57 -28.34 0.14
CA ASP A 375 4.37 -29.54 0.42
C ASP A 375 4.31 -30.49 -0.79
N ILE A 376 5.26 -30.29 -1.71
CA ILE A 376 5.50 -31.16 -2.86
C ILE A 376 7.01 -31.39 -2.99
N ASP A 377 7.40 -32.47 -3.67
CA ASP A 377 8.79 -32.79 -3.87
C ASP A 377 9.57 -31.68 -4.60
N LYS A 378 10.85 -31.56 -4.27
CA LYS A 378 11.76 -30.66 -4.98
C LYS A 378 12.02 -31.23 -6.37
N LEU A 379 11.91 -30.37 -7.40
CA LEU A 379 12.29 -30.66 -8.77
C LEU A 379 13.59 -29.92 -9.11
N ASN A 380 14.66 -30.67 -9.37
CA ASN A 380 15.97 -30.12 -9.77
C ASN A 380 16.12 -30.14 -11.30
N PRO A 381 17.00 -29.32 -11.90
CA PRO A 381 17.19 -29.30 -13.35
C PRO A 381 17.62 -30.63 -14.00
N ASP A 382 18.18 -31.58 -13.23
CA ASP A 382 18.58 -32.91 -13.69
C ASP A 382 17.49 -33.99 -13.54
N ASP A 383 16.37 -33.66 -12.90
CA ASP A 383 15.19 -34.50 -12.76
C ASP A 383 14.35 -34.44 -14.06
N VAL A 384 14.83 -35.13 -15.10
CA VAL A 384 14.31 -35.03 -16.48
C VAL A 384 13.71 -36.33 -17.04
N SER A 385 13.51 -37.36 -16.21
CA SER A 385 12.82 -38.58 -16.66
C SER A 385 12.20 -39.38 -15.52
N GLY A 386 11.30 -40.30 -15.85
CA GLY A 386 10.68 -41.22 -14.89
C GLY A 386 9.83 -40.50 -13.85
N ASP A 387 9.78 -41.06 -12.64
CA ASP A 387 9.02 -40.47 -11.52
C ASP A 387 9.60 -39.12 -11.07
N ASP A 388 10.91 -38.90 -11.24
CA ASP A 388 11.57 -37.64 -10.85
C ASP A 388 11.08 -36.45 -11.67
N LEU A 389 10.78 -36.65 -12.96
CA LEU A 389 10.16 -35.64 -13.81
C LEU A 389 8.67 -35.44 -13.53
N SER A 390 8.02 -36.38 -12.85
CA SER A 390 6.57 -36.40 -12.80
C SER A 390 5.95 -35.34 -11.89
N GLY A 391 6.72 -34.66 -11.03
CA GLY A 391 6.14 -33.82 -9.99
C GLY A 391 7.08 -32.77 -9.43
N GLY A 392 6.55 -31.98 -8.50
CA GLY A 392 7.24 -30.80 -7.96
C GLY A 392 6.90 -29.52 -8.72
N TYR A 393 5.73 -29.47 -9.38
CA TYR A 393 5.27 -28.33 -10.16
C TYR A 393 4.26 -27.50 -9.39
N ILE A 394 4.43 -26.19 -9.39
CA ILE A 394 3.40 -25.21 -9.07
C ILE A 394 3.24 -24.33 -10.30
N VAL A 395 2.02 -24.29 -10.85
CA VAL A 395 1.64 -23.41 -11.94
C VAL A 395 0.55 -22.46 -11.46
N LYS A 396 0.44 -21.29 -12.07
CA LYS A 396 -0.65 -20.37 -11.78
C LYS A 396 -1.28 -19.84 -13.05
N ILE A 397 -2.57 -19.55 -13.00
CA ILE A 397 -3.29 -18.80 -14.02
C ILE A 397 -3.33 -17.35 -13.56
N ASP A 398 -2.67 -16.48 -14.33
CA ASP A 398 -2.43 -15.10 -13.92
C ASP A 398 -2.06 -14.17 -15.09
N LYS A 399 -1.98 -12.87 -14.81
CA LYS A 399 -1.50 -11.83 -15.75
C LYS A 399 0.01 -11.91 -15.95
N TRP A 400 0.49 -11.57 -17.15
CA TRP A 400 1.93 -11.47 -17.47
C TRP A 400 2.57 -10.23 -16.84
N ASP A 401 2.59 -10.15 -15.50
CA ASP A 401 3.15 -9.04 -14.74
C ASP A 401 4.14 -9.50 -13.64
N GLY A 402 5.08 -8.61 -13.31
CA GLY A 402 6.16 -8.85 -12.36
C GLY A 402 7.48 -9.36 -12.97
N GLU A 403 8.41 -9.76 -12.10
CA GLU A 403 9.73 -10.25 -12.49
C GLU A 403 9.76 -11.76 -12.73
N ASN A 404 10.68 -12.19 -13.61
CA ASN A 404 10.94 -13.60 -13.91
C ASN A 404 9.65 -14.37 -14.20
N VAL A 405 8.86 -13.84 -15.14
CA VAL A 405 7.58 -14.41 -15.57
C VAL A 405 7.79 -15.19 -16.85
N GLY A 406 7.29 -16.43 -16.87
CA GLY A 406 7.37 -17.33 -18.02
C GLY A 406 6.37 -18.46 -17.86
N GLY A 407 6.03 -19.10 -18.96
CA GLY A 407 4.95 -20.07 -19.00
C GLY A 407 4.54 -20.39 -20.44
N TRP A 408 3.28 -20.73 -20.63
CA TRP A 408 2.72 -21.03 -21.94
C TRP A 408 1.28 -20.55 -22.07
N TYR A 409 0.83 -20.42 -23.30
CA TYR A 409 -0.56 -20.14 -23.64
C TYR A 409 -1.20 -21.45 -24.11
N SER A 410 -2.22 -21.92 -23.39
CA SER A 410 -3.08 -23.01 -23.86
C SER A 410 -4.15 -22.42 -24.77
N GLU A 411 -4.21 -22.93 -26.01
CA GLU A 411 -5.20 -22.50 -27.00
C GLU A 411 -6.63 -22.89 -26.57
N PRO A 412 -7.65 -22.11 -26.95
CA PRO A 412 -9.03 -22.46 -26.65
C PRO A 412 -9.43 -23.84 -27.16
N GLN A 413 -9.93 -24.69 -26.26
CA GLN A 413 -10.42 -26.03 -26.61
C GLN A 413 -11.90 -26.04 -27.07
N LEU A 414 -12.63 -24.95 -26.81
CA LEU A 414 -14.04 -24.77 -27.13
C LEU A 414 -14.25 -23.39 -27.77
N GLU A 415 -15.15 -23.28 -28.76
CA GLU A 415 -15.35 -22.07 -29.59
C GLU A 415 -15.74 -20.83 -28.78
N ASP A 416 -16.50 -20.99 -27.70
CA ASP A 416 -17.01 -19.89 -26.86
C ASP A 416 -16.09 -19.53 -25.68
N TYR A 417 -14.87 -20.08 -25.62
CA TYR A 417 -13.92 -19.83 -24.54
C TYR A 417 -12.63 -19.19 -25.06
N ASN A 418 -11.95 -18.43 -24.19
CA ASN A 418 -10.61 -17.92 -24.47
C ASN A 418 -9.55 -18.95 -24.08
N GLY A 419 -8.33 -18.77 -24.60
CA GLY A 419 -7.18 -19.54 -24.15
C GLY A 419 -6.69 -19.06 -22.78
N ILE A 420 -5.84 -19.88 -22.16
CA ILE A 420 -5.43 -19.71 -20.77
C ILE A 420 -3.93 -19.45 -20.73
N ASN A 421 -3.52 -18.40 -20.01
CA ASN A 421 -2.11 -18.15 -19.74
C ASN A 421 -1.72 -18.85 -18.44
N TYR A 422 -0.93 -19.91 -18.56
CA TYR A 422 -0.32 -20.59 -17.43
C TYR A 422 1.10 -20.05 -17.22
N GLN A 423 1.49 -19.89 -15.97
CA GLN A 423 2.82 -19.45 -15.57
C GLN A 423 3.51 -20.48 -14.69
N TYR A 424 4.82 -20.62 -14.89
CA TYR A 424 5.67 -21.43 -14.00
C TYR A 424 5.91 -20.64 -12.71
N HIS A 425 5.30 -21.09 -11.61
CA HIS A 425 5.57 -20.54 -10.28
C HIS A 425 6.69 -21.30 -9.58
N TYR A 426 6.72 -22.62 -9.75
CA TYR A 426 7.83 -23.49 -9.33
C TYR A 426 7.92 -24.73 -10.24
N PRO A 427 9.12 -25.10 -10.76
CA PRO A 427 10.35 -24.32 -10.75
C PRO A 427 10.17 -22.95 -11.43
N LYS A 428 11.05 -21.99 -11.13
CA LYS A 428 10.95 -20.65 -11.72
C LYS A 428 11.27 -20.68 -13.23
N PRO A 429 10.82 -19.69 -14.02
CA PRO A 429 11.06 -19.68 -15.47
C PRO A 429 12.53 -19.74 -15.91
N ASP A 430 13.44 -19.20 -15.11
CA ASP A 430 14.90 -19.27 -15.32
C ASP A 430 15.55 -20.57 -14.80
N GLU A 431 14.82 -21.39 -14.05
CA GLU A 431 15.28 -22.66 -13.46
C GLU A 431 14.72 -23.89 -14.17
N ILE A 432 13.50 -23.80 -14.72
CA ILE A 432 12.82 -24.94 -15.37
C ILE A 432 13.47 -25.29 -16.72
N VAL A 433 13.73 -26.57 -16.96
CA VAL A 433 14.39 -27.06 -18.19
C VAL A 433 13.38 -27.56 -19.25
N PRO A 434 13.75 -27.68 -20.54
CA PRO A 434 12.82 -28.01 -21.62
C PRO A 434 12.01 -29.29 -21.40
N GLU A 435 12.62 -30.35 -20.87
CA GLU A 435 11.93 -31.62 -20.58
C GLU A 435 10.85 -31.45 -19.50
N GLN A 436 11.10 -30.59 -18.51
CA GLN A 436 10.14 -30.27 -17.45
C GLN A 436 9.01 -29.39 -17.95
N GLN A 437 9.31 -28.42 -18.82
CA GLN A 437 8.30 -27.60 -19.51
C GLN A 437 7.40 -28.49 -20.36
N GLU A 438 7.98 -29.34 -21.21
CA GLU A 438 7.24 -30.26 -22.06
C GLU A 438 6.34 -31.21 -21.24
N TYR A 439 6.84 -31.74 -20.11
CA TYR A 439 6.04 -32.59 -19.23
C TYR A 439 4.80 -31.87 -18.69
N ILE A 440 4.96 -30.70 -18.06
CA ILE A 440 3.83 -30.04 -17.40
C ILE A 440 2.83 -29.46 -18.42
N ILE A 441 3.31 -29.00 -19.58
CA ILE A 441 2.45 -28.58 -20.69
C ILE A 441 1.61 -29.77 -21.16
N ASN A 442 2.25 -30.90 -21.49
CA ASN A 442 1.53 -32.08 -21.96
C ASN A 442 0.55 -32.63 -20.90
N TYR A 443 0.88 -32.56 -19.61
CA TYR A 443 -0.01 -33.00 -18.53
C TYR A 443 -1.28 -32.13 -18.47
N ILE A 444 -1.15 -30.81 -18.59
CA ILE A 444 -2.30 -29.89 -18.62
C ILE A 444 -3.09 -30.05 -19.92
N ASP A 445 -2.42 -30.21 -21.06
CA ASP A 445 -3.06 -30.46 -22.35
C ASP A 445 -3.89 -31.76 -22.30
N ASP A 446 -3.33 -32.84 -21.76
CA ASP A 446 -4.02 -34.12 -21.58
C ASP A 446 -5.25 -33.98 -20.66
N PHE A 447 -5.12 -33.22 -19.56
CA PHE A 447 -6.25 -32.89 -18.69
C PHE A 447 -7.34 -32.14 -19.47
N GLU A 448 -6.99 -31.10 -20.20
CA GLU A 448 -7.93 -30.32 -21.01
C GLU A 448 -8.58 -31.16 -22.12
N GLN A 449 -7.86 -32.11 -22.73
CA GLN A 449 -8.42 -33.07 -23.69
C GLN A 449 -9.42 -34.03 -23.03
N VAL A 450 -9.14 -34.52 -21.81
CA VAL A 450 -10.10 -35.34 -21.06
C VAL A 450 -11.37 -34.55 -20.76
N MET A 451 -11.24 -33.27 -20.41
CA MET A 451 -12.37 -32.39 -20.09
C MET A 451 -13.35 -32.22 -21.25
N ILE A 452 -12.88 -32.21 -22.50
CA ILE A 452 -13.76 -32.09 -23.69
C ILE A 452 -14.25 -33.43 -24.25
N SER A 453 -13.88 -34.56 -23.62
CA SER A 453 -14.29 -35.89 -24.07
C SER A 453 -15.75 -36.21 -23.70
N GLU A 454 -16.40 -37.13 -24.43
CA GLU A 454 -17.79 -37.53 -24.15
C GLU A 454 -17.98 -38.11 -22.74
N ASN A 455 -16.94 -38.73 -22.16
CA ASN A 455 -16.97 -39.37 -20.84
C ASN A 455 -16.13 -38.60 -19.82
N PHE A 456 -16.01 -37.28 -19.96
CA PHE A 456 -15.16 -36.47 -19.08
C PHE A 456 -15.50 -36.66 -17.60
N SER A 457 -16.77 -36.88 -17.25
CA SER A 457 -17.25 -37.10 -15.87
C SER A 457 -17.22 -38.57 -15.41
N ASP A 458 -16.66 -39.50 -16.20
CA ASP A 458 -16.50 -40.88 -15.74
C ASP A 458 -15.56 -40.94 -14.50
N PRO A 459 -15.95 -41.61 -13.40
CA PRO A 459 -15.16 -41.61 -12.18
C PRO A 459 -13.77 -42.26 -12.30
N SER A 460 -13.56 -43.09 -13.31
CA SER A 460 -12.35 -43.92 -13.46
C SER A 460 -11.46 -43.50 -14.62
N SER A 461 -12.04 -43.02 -15.72
CA SER A 461 -11.31 -42.57 -16.91
C SER A 461 -11.45 -41.08 -17.21
N GLY A 462 -12.32 -40.39 -16.48
CA GLY A 462 -12.55 -38.96 -16.62
C GLY A 462 -11.68 -38.12 -15.70
N TYR A 463 -12.01 -36.84 -15.58
CA TYR A 463 -11.20 -35.84 -14.85
C TYR A 463 -11.03 -36.18 -13.37
N ALA A 464 -11.97 -36.92 -12.77
CA ALA A 464 -11.89 -37.39 -11.39
C ALA A 464 -10.66 -38.27 -11.11
N SER A 465 -10.11 -38.91 -12.15
CA SER A 465 -8.87 -39.70 -12.06
C SER A 465 -7.60 -38.83 -12.10
N ILE A 466 -7.71 -37.59 -12.59
CA ILE A 466 -6.59 -36.67 -12.82
C ILE A 466 -6.46 -35.64 -11.71
N ILE A 467 -7.58 -35.23 -11.09
CA ILE A 467 -7.57 -34.19 -10.05
C ILE A 467 -7.64 -34.75 -8.63
N ASN A 468 -7.07 -34.02 -7.67
CA ASN A 468 -7.37 -34.20 -6.26
C ASN A 468 -8.76 -33.61 -5.99
N TRP A 469 -9.77 -34.48 -6.06
CA TRP A 469 -11.19 -34.13 -5.96
C TRP A 469 -11.52 -33.14 -4.83
N TYR A 470 -11.06 -33.44 -3.61
CA TYR A 470 -11.40 -32.63 -2.45
C TYR A 470 -10.73 -31.25 -2.48
N SER A 471 -9.56 -31.10 -3.10
CA SER A 471 -8.93 -29.79 -3.23
C SER A 471 -9.74 -28.86 -4.13
N PHE A 472 -10.28 -29.38 -5.24
CA PHE A 472 -11.14 -28.62 -6.13
C PHE A 472 -12.46 -28.25 -5.46
N VAL A 473 -13.06 -29.17 -4.67
CA VAL A 473 -14.27 -28.90 -3.89
C VAL A 473 -14.02 -27.77 -2.88
N ASP A 474 -12.94 -27.85 -2.09
CA ASP A 474 -12.63 -26.83 -1.09
C ASP A 474 -12.27 -25.48 -1.76
N PHE A 475 -11.47 -25.50 -2.83
CA PHE A 475 -11.13 -24.29 -3.60
C PHE A 475 -12.38 -23.60 -4.14
N PHE A 476 -13.29 -24.35 -4.76
CA PHE A 476 -14.58 -23.85 -5.24
C PHE A 476 -15.38 -23.18 -4.11
N ILE A 477 -15.54 -23.86 -2.96
CA ILE A 477 -16.27 -23.29 -1.81
C ILE A 477 -15.64 -21.97 -1.34
N MET A 478 -14.31 -21.88 -1.27
CA MET A 478 -13.63 -20.66 -0.83
C MET A 478 -13.80 -19.51 -1.82
N GLN A 479 -13.80 -19.77 -3.13
CA GLN A 479 -14.06 -18.73 -4.14
C GLN A 479 -15.53 -18.27 -4.13
N GLU A 480 -16.47 -19.22 -3.99
CA GLU A 480 -17.90 -18.93 -4.01
C GLU A 480 -18.39 -18.21 -2.75
N ILE A 481 -17.91 -18.58 -1.55
CA ILE A 481 -18.36 -17.93 -0.31
C ILE A 481 -17.96 -16.44 -0.27
N THR A 482 -16.85 -16.07 -0.91
CA THR A 482 -16.39 -14.68 -0.99
C THR A 482 -16.84 -13.99 -2.27
N LYS A 483 -17.40 -14.72 -3.22
CA LYS A 483 -17.68 -14.27 -4.59
C LYS A 483 -16.50 -13.50 -5.22
N ASN A 484 -15.30 -14.08 -5.15
CA ASN A 484 -14.09 -13.42 -5.63
C ASN A 484 -14.13 -13.26 -7.17
N VAL A 485 -14.15 -12.03 -7.67
CA VAL A 485 -14.22 -11.73 -9.12
C VAL A 485 -12.99 -12.16 -9.89
N ASP A 486 -11.84 -12.30 -9.22
CA ASP A 486 -10.59 -12.81 -9.80
C ASP A 486 -10.45 -14.33 -9.61
N GLY A 487 -11.38 -14.95 -8.88
CA GLY A 487 -11.36 -16.36 -8.59
C GLY A 487 -11.29 -17.22 -9.87
N TYR A 488 -10.59 -18.34 -9.77
CA TYR A 488 -10.40 -19.34 -10.85
C TYR A 488 -9.50 -18.91 -12.03
N ARG A 489 -9.29 -17.61 -12.23
CA ARG A 489 -8.71 -17.05 -13.48
C ARG A 489 -7.50 -16.16 -13.28
N LEU A 490 -7.33 -15.57 -12.10
CA LEU A 490 -6.21 -14.71 -11.72
C LEU A 490 -5.74 -15.10 -10.32
N SER A 491 -4.44 -14.94 -10.03
CA SER A 491 -3.86 -15.39 -8.75
C SER A 491 -4.22 -16.85 -8.38
N SER A 492 -4.48 -17.69 -9.38
CA SER A 492 -5.10 -19.01 -9.19
C SER A 492 -4.07 -20.11 -9.36
N TYR A 493 -3.68 -20.74 -8.24
CA TYR A 493 -2.62 -21.73 -8.19
C TYR A 493 -3.15 -23.15 -8.40
N LEU A 494 -2.35 -23.95 -9.09
CA LEU A 494 -2.47 -25.39 -9.24
C LEU A 494 -1.10 -26.01 -8.96
N TYR A 495 -1.07 -27.19 -8.34
CA TYR A 495 0.18 -27.91 -8.15
C TYR A 495 0.04 -29.41 -8.39
N LYS A 496 1.17 -30.05 -8.70
CA LYS A 496 1.26 -31.48 -8.94
C LYS A 496 2.50 -32.04 -8.27
N ASP A 497 2.31 -33.10 -7.48
CA ASP A 497 3.41 -33.86 -6.90
C ASP A 497 3.79 -35.07 -7.77
N LYS A 498 4.84 -35.80 -7.38
CA LYS A 498 5.31 -36.98 -8.12
C LYS A 498 4.22 -38.04 -8.18
N ASP A 499 4.21 -38.85 -9.23
CA ASP A 499 3.22 -39.92 -9.41
C ASP A 499 3.26 -40.93 -8.25
N SER A 500 4.44 -41.15 -7.67
CA SER A 500 4.63 -41.94 -6.45
C SER A 500 4.00 -41.34 -5.18
N ASN A 501 3.73 -40.02 -5.17
CA ASN A 501 3.23 -39.23 -4.04
C ASN A 501 1.88 -38.53 -4.36
N ASP A 502 1.00 -39.23 -5.07
CA ASP A 502 -0.28 -38.70 -5.57
C ASP A 502 -0.11 -37.64 -6.68
N GLY A 503 0.21 -38.10 -7.90
CA GLY A 503 0.41 -37.27 -9.09
C GLY A 503 -0.85 -36.62 -9.68
N ARG A 504 -1.91 -36.47 -8.89
CA ARG A 504 -3.13 -35.77 -9.30
C ARG A 504 -2.98 -34.27 -9.13
N LEU A 505 -3.59 -33.50 -10.03
CA LEU A 505 -3.60 -32.04 -10.00
C LEU A 505 -4.36 -31.53 -8.78
N VAL A 506 -3.78 -30.61 -8.02
CA VAL A 506 -4.37 -30.04 -6.82
C VAL A 506 -4.68 -28.57 -7.05
N ALA A 507 -5.89 -28.12 -6.69
CA ALA A 507 -6.26 -26.72 -6.74
C ALA A 507 -5.89 -25.99 -5.44
N GLY A 508 -5.23 -24.84 -5.58
CA GLY A 508 -4.77 -24.02 -4.48
C GLY A 508 -3.23 -23.94 -4.37
N PRO A 509 -2.69 -23.32 -3.32
CA PRO A 509 -3.44 -22.65 -2.25
C PRO A 509 -4.20 -21.42 -2.76
N ILE A 510 -5.22 -21.00 -2.01
CA ILE A 510 -5.96 -19.77 -2.33
C ILE A 510 -5.07 -18.54 -2.11
N TRP A 511 -5.25 -17.50 -2.92
CA TRP A 511 -4.48 -16.27 -2.88
C TRP A 511 -5.30 -15.09 -3.44
N ASP A 512 -5.05 -13.89 -2.91
CA ASP A 512 -5.54 -12.59 -3.41
C ASP A 512 -7.09 -12.42 -3.43
N PHE A 513 -7.65 -12.17 -2.25
CA PHE A 513 -9.09 -12.12 -1.98
C PHE A 513 -9.57 -10.73 -1.53
N ASN A 514 -8.74 -9.70 -1.66
CA ASN A 514 -9.14 -8.32 -1.34
C ASN A 514 -10.32 -7.83 -2.19
N LEU A 515 -10.57 -8.43 -3.36
CA LEU A 515 -11.72 -8.14 -4.22
C LEU A 515 -12.98 -8.94 -3.88
N GLY A 516 -12.89 -9.92 -2.99
CA GLY A 516 -14.02 -10.70 -2.50
C GLY A 516 -14.82 -9.97 -1.40
N PHE A 517 -15.79 -10.66 -0.82
CA PHE A 517 -16.68 -10.16 0.23
C PHE A 517 -17.34 -8.83 -0.15
N GLY A 518 -17.88 -8.78 -1.37
CA GLY A 518 -18.62 -7.62 -1.84
C GLY A 518 -17.77 -6.37 -2.09
N ASN A 519 -16.44 -6.49 -2.18
CA ASN A 519 -15.58 -5.31 -2.34
C ASN A 519 -15.54 -4.77 -3.77
N ALA A 520 -15.62 -5.63 -4.79
CA ALA A 520 -15.49 -5.21 -6.19
C ALA A 520 -16.79 -4.66 -6.81
N ASP A 521 -16.74 -3.48 -7.41
CA ASP A 521 -17.88 -2.77 -8.03
C ASP A 521 -18.20 -3.18 -9.48
N TYR A 522 -17.50 -4.20 -9.98
CA TYR A 522 -17.61 -4.70 -11.34
C TYR A 522 -17.89 -6.20 -11.38
N CYS A 523 -18.34 -6.70 -12.55
CA CYS A 523 -18.65 -8.11 -12.81
C CYS A 523 -19.48 -8.79 -11.70
N ASP A 524 -20.46 -8.07 -11.14
CA ASP A 524 -21.30 -8.48 -10.00
C ASP A 524 -20.56 -8.86 -8.71
N GLY A 525 -19.30 -8.46 -8.52
CA GLY A 525 -18.50 -8.76 -7.32
C GLY A 525 -19.12 -8.27 -6.02
N GLY A 526 -19.77 -7.11 -6.06
CA GLY A 526 -20.50 -6.49 -4.95
C GLY A 526 -21.84 -7.15 -4.62
N SER A 527 -22.36 -8.02 -5.49
CA SER A 527 -23.68 -8.64 -5.29
C SER A 527 -23.62 -9.84 -4.37
N THR A 528 -24.49 -9.87 -3.37
CA THR A 528 -24.66 -10.99 -2.42
C THR A 528 -25.43 -12.20 -2.99
N THR A 529 -25.73 -12.18 -4.28
CA THR A 529 -26.46 -13.25 -4.99
C THR A 529 -25.74 -13.65 -6.29
N GLY A 530 -26.05 -14.84 -6.81
CA GLY A 530 -25.37 -15.41 -7.98
C GLY A 530 -24.10 -16.19 -7.59
N TRP A 531 -23.40 -16.73 -8.58
CA TRP A 531 -22.17 -17.51 -8.38
C TRP A 531 -20.98 -16.80 -9.02
N ALA A 532 -19.79 -16.91 -8.41
CA ALA A 532 -18.54 -16.43 -9.00
C ALA A 532 -18.14 -17.26 -10.23
N ILE A 533 -18.45 -18.56 -10.26
CA ILE A 533 -18.22 -19.41 -11.44
C ILE A 533 -18.96 -18.92 -12.71
N ASP A 534 -20.01 -18.11 -12.55
CA ASP A 534 -20.75 -17.52 -13.67
C ASP A 534 -20.06 -16.28 -14.26
N PHE A 535 -18.83 -15.94 -13.85
CA PHE A 535 -18.08 -14.75 -14.29
C PHE A 535 -18.10 -14.57 -15.81
N ASN A 536 -17.87 -15.64 -16.59
CA ASN A 536 -17.83 -15.54 -18.05
C ASN A 536 -19.17 -15.10 -18.66
N LEU A 537 -20.29 -15.41 -17.98
CA LEU A 537 -21.63 -14.98 -18.39
C LEU A 537 -21.90 -13.53 -17.97
N VAL A 538 -21.38 -13.13 -16.82
CA VAL A 538 -21.55 -11.78 -16.24
C VAL A 538 -20.64 -10.75 -16.93
N CYS A 539 -19.41 -11.15 -17.25
CA CYS A 539 -18.35 -10.34 -17.84
C CYS A 539 -17.76 -10.99 -19.10
N PRO A 540 -18.57 -11.21 -20.16
CA PRO A 540 -18.12 -11.89 -21.38
C PRO A 540 -17.08 -11.09 -22.19
N GLY A 541 -16.93 -9.80 -21.92
CA GLY A 541 -15.96 -8.92 -22.59
C GLY A 541 -14.58 -8.87 -21.92
N ASP A 542 -14.40 -9.48 -20.75
CA ASP A 542 -13.10 -9.51 -20.08
C ASP A 542 -12.12 -10.41 -20.84
N SER A 543 -10.86 -9.99 -20.96
CA SER A 543 -9.85 -10.78 -21.68
C SER A 543 -9.38 -12.00 -20.88
N TYR A 544 -9.52 -11.95 -19.55
CA TYR A 544 -9.15 -13.02 -18.63
C TYR A 544 -10.42 -13.74 -18.18
N GLN A 545 -10.84 -14.75 -18.94
CA GLN A 545 -12.01 -15.57 -18.65
C GLN A 545 -11.65 -16.73 -17.72
N ILE A 546 -12.63 -17.25 -16.97
CA ILE A 546 -12.52 -18.51 -16.23
C ILE A 546 -12.24 -19.65 -17.21
N PRO A 547 -11.26 -20.54 -16.91
CA PRO A 547 -11.00 -21.74 -17.68
C PRO A 547 -12.25 -22.59 -17.94
N PHE A 548 -12.43 -23.04 -19.18
CA PHE A 548 -13.62 -23.80 -19.59
C PHE A 548 -13.87 -25.05 -18.73
N TRP A 549 -12.79 -25.68 -18.26
CA TRP A 549 -12.87 -26.91 -17.49
C TRP A 549 -13.49 -26.69 -16.11
N TRP A 550 -13.36 -25.51 -15.49
CA TRP A 550 -14.08 -25.21 -14.24
C TRP A 550 -15.60 -25.21 -14.46
N CYS A 551 -16.06 -24.64 -15.57
CA CYS A 551 -17.49 -24.65 -15.95
C CYS A 551 -18.00 -26.08 -16.21
N LEU A 552 -17.18 -26.93 -16.85
CA LEU A 552 -17.53 -28.33 -17.10
C LEU A 552 -17.55 -29.15 -15.79
N ILE A 553 -16.57 -28.96 -14.90
CA ILE A 553 -16.57 -29.58 -13.57
C ILE A 553 -17.83 -29.18 -12.80
N TRP A 554 -18.22 -27.90 -12.83
CA TRP A 554 -19.44 -27.43 -12.17
C TRP A 554 -20.72 -28.02 -12.79
N SER A 555 -20.70 -28.40 -14.07
CA SER A 555 -21.85 -29.08 -14.71
C SER A 555 -22.06 -30.51 -14.21
N ASP A 556 -21.01 -31.18 -13.71
CA ASP A 556 -21.08 -32.55 -13.18
C ASP A 556 -21.88 -32.60 -11.88
N GLU A 557 -22.93 -33.44 -11.88
CA GLU A 557 -23.79 -33.67 -10.72
C GLU A 557 -23.02 -34.26 -9.52
N SER A 558 -22.02 -35.10 -9.77
CA SER A 558 -21.22 -35.74 -8.72
C SER A 558 -20.34 -34.72 -7.98
N PHE A 559 -19.77 -33.77 -8.73
CA PHE A 559 -19.01 -32.66 -8.17
C PHE A 559 -19.90 -31.73 -7.36
N ARG A 560 -21.03 -31.29 -7.94
CA ARG A 560 -22.02 -30.46 -7.22
C ARG A 560 -22.54 -31.11 -5.96
N TRP A 561 -22.78 -32.43 -5.98
CA TRP A 561 -23.14 -33.18 -4.79
C TRP A 561 -22.04 -33.11 -3.73
N SER A 562 -20.77 -33.28 -4.12
CA SER A 562 -19.63 -33.19 -3.20
C SER A 562 -19.48 -31.79 -2.61
N VAL A 563 -19.65 -30.73 -3.42
CA VAL A 563 -19.68 -29.34 -2.95
C VAL A 563 -20.81 -29.14 -1.95
N GLN A 564 -22.02 -29.65 -2.24
CA GLN A 564 -23.15 -29.54 -1.32
C GLN A 564 -22.88 -30.24 0.02
N GLN A 565 -22.33 -31.47 0.00
CA GLN A 565 -22.01 -32.20 1.23
C GLN A 565 -20.94 -31.46 2.03
N ARG A 566 -19.84 -31.07 1.38
CA ARG A 566 -18.74 -30.37 2.03
C ARG A 566 -19.18 -29.02 2.58
N TRP A 567 -19.98 -28.26 1.85
CA TRP A 567 -20.60 -27.04 2.32
C TRP A 567 -21.46 -27.27 3.57
N HIS A 568 -22.29 -28.31 3.56
CA HIS A 568 -23.11 -28.66 4.72
C HIS A 568 -22.28 -28.95 5.96
N ASP A 569 -21.21 -29.76 5.83
CA ASP A 569 -20.30 -30.09 6.93
C ASP A 569 -19.59 -28.84 7.49
N LEU A 570 -19.06 -28.00 6.60
CA LEU A 570 -18.37 -26.77 6.99
C LEU A 570 -19.33 -25.77 7.66
N ARG A 571 -20.57 -25.65 7.18
CA ARG A 571 -21.60 -24.78 7.75
C ARG A 571 -22.11 -25.22 9.12
N GLN A 572 -21.90 -26.48 9.51
CA GLN A 572 -22.15 -26.94 10.87
C GLN A 572 -21.06 -26.51 11.86
N THR A 573 -19.88 -26.10 11.37
CA THR A 573 -18.70 -25.85 12.19
C THR A 573 -18.06 -24.49 11.86
N MET A 574 -16.88 -24.49 11.25
CA MET A 574 -16.02 -23.32 11.00
C MET A 574 -16.60 -22.29 10.04
N LEU A 575 -17.50 -22.68 9.15
CA LEU A 575 -18.18 -21.73 8.27
C LEU A 575 -19.57 -21.37 8.76
N SER A 576 -20.00 -21.76 9.96
CA SER A 576 -21.28 -21.28 10.52
C SER A 576 -21.26 -19.75 10.69
N ASN A 577 -22.43 -19.09 10.67
CA ASN A 577 -22.48 -17.62 10.87
C ASN A 577 -21.81 -17.21 12.19
N THR A 578 -22.02 -17.97 13.26
CA THR A 578 -21.39 -17.70 14.55
C THR A 578 -19.87 -17.83 14.47
N ALA A 579 -19.35 -18.85 13.79
CA ALA A 579 -17.91 -19.03 13.65
C ALA A 579 -17.28 -17.92 12.80
N VAL A 580 -17.85 -17.60 11.64
CA VAL A 580 -17.34 -16.55 10.74
C VAL A 580 -17.39 -15.19 11.43
N ASN A 581 -18.52 -14.82 12.05
CA ASN A 581 -18.63 -13.55 12.78
C ASN A 581 -17.66 -13.49 13.96
N ALA A 582 -17.44 -14.60 14.68
CA ALA A 582 -16.44 -14.61 15.76
C ALA A 582 -15.01 -14.39 15.23
N VAL A 583 -14.70 -14.80 13.99
CA VAL A 583 -13.42 -14.46 13.35
C VAL A 583 -13.37 -12.97 13.01
N ILE A 584 -14.43 -12.41 12.42
CA ILE A 584 -14.53 -10.98 12.10
C ILE A 584 -14.36 -10.13 13.37
N ASP A 585 -15.13 -10.42 14.42
CA ASP A 585 -15.07 -9.74 15.71
C ASP A 585 -13.65 -9.83 16.29
N SER A 586 -13.02 -11.01 16.25
CA SER A 586 -11.65 -11.20 16.74
C SER A 586 -10.61 -10.41 15.93
N LEU A 587 -10.80 -10.26 14.61
CA LEU A 587 -9.89 -9.49 13.76
C LEU A 587 -10.07 -7.99 14.00
N ARG A 588 -11.32 -7.51 14.05
CA ARG A 588 -11.65 -6.13 14.42
C ARG A 588 -11.08 -5.75 15.77
N ASP A 589 -11.28 -6.57 16.80
CA ASP A 589 -10.78 -6.32 18.15
C ASP A 589 -9.23 -6.33 18.19
N HIS A 590 -8.61 -7.20 17.40
CA HIS A 590 -7.15 -7.27 17.32
C HIS A 590 -6.54 -6.07 16.60
N ILE A 591 -7.13 -5.62 15.48
CA ILE A 591 -6.73 -4.40 14.78
C ILE A 591 -6.94 -3.19 15.70
N GLY A 592 -8.12 -3.10 16.33
CA GLY A 592 -8.45 -2.10 17.34
C GLY A 592 -8.15 -0.66 16.88
N VAL A 593 -7.59 0.14 17.79
CA VAL A 593 -7.26 1.56 17.55
C VAL A 593 -6.18 1.79 16.48
N ALA A 594 -5.53 0.75 15.98
CA ALA A 594 -4.59 0.88 14.87
C ALA A 594 -5.32 1.18 13.54
N ALA A 595 -6.60 0.80 13.42
CA ALA A 595 -7.44 1.22 12.29
C ALA A 595 -7.57 2.75 12.24
N ASP A 596 -7.83 3.40 13.37
CA ASP A 596 -7.97 4.86 13.44
C ASP A 596 -6.72 5.56 12.91
N ARG A 597 -5.53 5.17 13.41
CA ARG A 597 -4.25 5.71 12.93
C ARG A 597 -4.00 5.38 11.47
N ASN A 598 -4.41 4.20 11.00
CA ASN A 598 -4.29 3.85 9.60
C ASN A 598 -5.10 4.79 8.71
N PHE A 599 -6.35 5.12 9.09
CA PHE A 599 -7.20 6.01 8.30
C PHE A 599 -6.89 7.49 8.53
N GLU A 600 -6.26 7.86 9.64
CA GLU A 600 -5.63 9.17 9.81
C GLU A 600 -4.47 9.32 8.81
N ARG A 601 -3.64 8.28 8.66
CA ARG A 601 -2.54 8.28 7.68
C ARG A 601 -3.01 8.14 6.24
N TRP A 602 -4.08 7.39 6.01
CA TRP A 602 -4.64 7.10 4.69
C TRP A 602 -6.15 7.36 4.71
N PRO A 603 -6.59 8.62 4.53
CA PRO A 603 -7.99 9.02 4.70
C PRO A 603 -8.86 8.54 3.54
N THR A 604 -9.23 7.25 3.56
CA THR A 604 -10.03 6.61 2.51
C THR A 604 -11.46 6.27 2.94
N LEU A 605 -11.81 6.42 4.23
CA LEU A 605 -13.19 6.26 4.69
C LEU A 605 -14.09 7.37 4.10
N GLY A 606 -15.34 7.06 3.76
CA GLY A 606 -16.27 7.97 3.07
C GLY A 606 -15.96 8.22 1.58
N GLU A 607 -14.74 7.90 1.14
CA GLU A 607 -14.27 8.20 -0.22
C GLU A 607 -14.27 6.99 -1.14
N TYR A 608 -14.66 7.14 -2.41
CA TYR A 608 -14.53 6.06 -3.37
C TYR A 608 -13.05 5.79 -3.69
N VAL A 609 -12.60 4.56 -3.48
CA VAL A 609 -11.31 4.07 -3.98
C VAL A 609 -11.59 2.84 -4.83
N TRP A 610 -11.11 2.83 -6.08
CA TRP A 610 -11.35 1.69 -6.96
C TRP A 610 -10.81 0.39 -6.33
N PRO A 611 -11.58 -0.72 -6.32
CA PRO A 611 -12.88 -0.93 -6.95
C PRO A 611 -14.06 -1.01 -5.96
N ASN A 612 -14.11 -0.19 -4.90
CA ASN A 612 -15.07 -0.36 -3.80
C ASN A 612 -16.55 -0.27 -4.24
N TYR A 613 -17.31 -1.35 -4.06
CA TYR A 613 -18.77 -1.36 -4.26
C TYR A 613 -19.53 -0.67 -3.12
N PHE A 614 -19.11 -0.93 -1.87
CA PHE A 614 -19.61 -0.28 -0.68
C PHE A 614 -18.60 0.76 -0.19
N ILE A 615 -19.09 1.90 0.28
CA ILE A 615 -18.28 3.01 0.79
C ILE A 615 -18.87 3.35 2.16
N GLY A 616 -18.23 2.86 3.22
CA GLY A 616 -18.58 3.21 4.59
C GLY A 616 -17.96 4.55 4.98
N GLU A 617 -18.71 5.38 5.71
CA GLU A 617 -18.25 6.65 6.29
C GLU A 617 -17.32 6.40 7.50
N THR A 618 -17.40 5.20 8.09
CA THR A 618 -16.60 4.81 9.25
C THR A 618 -16.00 3.42 9.08
N TYR A 619 -14.94 3.13 9.83
CA TYR A 619 -14.36 1.80 9.87
C TYR A 619 -15.37 0.73 10.33
N GLU A 620 -16.26 1.06 11.28
CA GLU A 620 -17.27 0.11 11.76
C GLU A 620 -18.25 -0.28 10.65
N GLU A 621 -18.68 0.67 9.81
CA GLU A 621 -19.56 0.38 8.67
C GLU A 621 -18.89 -0.54 7.65
N GLU A 622 -17.58 -0.39 7.43
CA GLU A 622 -16.78 -1.27 6.56
C GLU A 622 -16.58 -2.68 7.13
N VAL A 623 -16.69 -2.85 8.46
CA VAL A 623 -16.63 -4.16 9.12
C VAL A 623 -18.00 -4.83 9.19
N GLU A 624 -19.07 -4.04 9.35
CA GLU A 624 -20.46 -4.55 9.37
C GLU A 624 -20.92 -5.05 7.99
N TYR A 625 -20.42 -4.44 6.90
CA TYR A 625 -20.68 -4.82 5.51
C TYR A 625 -19.87 -6.07 5.09
#